data_AF-A0AA95MVQ8-F1
#
_entry.id   AF-A0AA95MVQ8-F1
#
_cell.length_a   1.000
_cell.length_b   1.000
_cell.length_c   1.000
_cell.angle_alpha   90.00
_cell.angle_beta   90.00
_cell.angle_gamma   90.00
#
_symmetry.space_group_name_H-M   'P 1'
#
loop_
_entity.id
_entity.type
_entity.pdbx_description
1 polymer ?
#
loop_
_entity_poly.entity_id
_entity_poly.type
_entity_poly.pdbx_seq_one_letter_code
_entity_poly.pdbx_strand_id
1 'polypeptide(L)' 'MKKKVYLLTLIPALGSLFVINKVEPYVLGLPFVLFWAICWVGLTSLFLIIANKLDPANKEEEV' A
#
# COMPACT_ATOMS: atom_id res chain seq x y z
N MET A 1 -5.39 5.05 -19.05
CA MET A 1 -5.46 5.40 -17.61
C MET A 1 -5.37 4.16 -16.72
N LYS A 2 -6.08 3.06 -17.03
CA LYS A 2 -6.03 1.78 -16.30
C LYS A 2 -4.61 1.21 -16.03
N LYS A 3 -3.68 1.30 -17.00
CA LYS A 3 -2.27 0.85 -16.82
C LYS A 3 -1.57 1.53 -15.63
N LYS A 4 -1.86 2.81 -15.36
CA LYS A 4 -1.29 3.55 -14.22
C LYS A 4 -1.87 3.06 -12.89
N VAL A 5 -3.16 2.76 -12.87
CA VAL A 5 -3.85 2.18 -11.69
C VAL A 5 -3.29 0.79 -11.38
N TYR A 6 -3.09 -0.06 -12.39
CA TYR A 6 -2.45 -1.36 -12.20
C TYR A 6 -1.00 -1.27 -11.68
N LEU A 7 -0.22 -0.32 -12.21
CA LEU A 7 1.15 -0.12 -11.72
C LEU A 7 1.13 0.37 -10.26
N LEU A 8 0.18 1.24 -9.91
CA LEU A 8 -0.01 1.77 -8.57
C LEU A 8 -0.39 0.66 -7.57
N THR A 9 -1.31 -0.24 -7.93
CA THR A 9 -1.73 -1.35 -7.06
C THR A 9 -0.68 -2.46 -6.93
N LEU A 10 0.32 -2.51 -7.81
CA LEU A 10 1.45 -3.42 -7.69
C LEU A 10 2.41 -3.03 -6.55
N ILE A 11 2.49 -1.74 -6.22
CA ILE A 11 3.44 -1.22 -5.23
C ILE A 11 3.18 -1.79 -3.83
N PRO A 12 1.93 -1.85 -3.31
CA PRO A 12 1.65 -2.51 -2.05
C PRO A 12 2.00 -4.00 -2.03
N ALA A 13 1.76 -4.71 -3.13
CA ALA A 13 2.03 -6.14 -3.22
C ALA A 13 3.55 -6.43 -3.12
N LEU A 14 4.37 -5.64 -3.81
CA LEU A 14 5.83 -5.83 -3.80
C LEU A 14 6.48 -5.20 -2.57
N GLY A 15 6.04 -4.01 -2.17
CA GLY A 15 6.60 -3.26 -1.06
C GLY A 15 6.36 -3.94 0.29
N SER A 16 5.19 -4.55 0.50
CA SER A 16 4.91 -5.29 1.74
C SER A 16 5.83 -6.51 1.91
N LEU A 17 6.25 -7.13 0.81
CA LEU A 17 7.09 -8.33 0.82
C LEU A 17 8.60 -8.05 0.83
N PHE A 18 9.04 -6.81 0.59
CA PHE A 18 10.45 -6.49 0.43
C PHE A 18 11.30 -6.74 1.69
N VAL A 19 10.67 -6.69 2.87
CA VAL A 19 11.35 -6.92 4.16
C VAL A 19 11.07 -8.33 4.64
N ILE A 20 12.03 -9.22 4.42
CA ILE A 20 11.94 -10.61 4.86
C ILE A 20 12.71 -10.75 6.18
N ASN A 21 11.95 -10.76 7.28
CA ASN A 21 12.39 -11.24 8.60
C ASN A 21 13.59 -10.49 9.23
N LYS A 22 13.55 -9.16 9.21
CA LYS A 22 14.53 -8.31 9.90
C LYS A 22 13.94 -7.80 11.22
N VAL A 23 14.59 -8.15 12.34
CA VAL A 23 14.17 -7.71 13.69
C VAL A 23 14.67 -6.30 13.99
N GLU A 24 15.93 -5.99 13.69
CA GLU A 24 16.53 -4.67 13.95
C GLU A 24 16.57 -3.79 12.69
N PRO A 25 16.29 -2.48 12.80
CA PRO A 25 16.14 -1.70 14.03
C PRO A 25 14.75 -1.81 14.67
N TYR A 26 14.65 -1.44 15.94
CA TYR A 26 13.35 -1.25 16.57
C TYR A 26 12.81 0.14 16.23
N VAL A 27 11.56 0.19 15.75
CA VAL A 27 10.86 1.44 15.42
C VAL A 27 9.63 1.54 16.30
N LEU A 28 9.51 2.62 17.07
CA LEU A 28 8.43 2.81 18.05
C LEU A 28 8.32 1.63 19.06
N GLY A 29 9.44 0.99 19.39
CA GLY A 29 9.48 -0.17 20.28
C GLY A 29 9.09 -1.51 19.63
N LEU A 30 8.77 -1.52 18.34
CA LEU A 30 8.46 -2.74 17.58
C LEU A 30 9.67 -3.21 16.77
N PRO A 31 9.92 -4.52 16.65
CA PRO A 31 10.79 -5.08 15.62
C PRO A 31 10.46 -4.53 14.24
N PHE A 32 11.48 -4.28 13.41
CA PHE A 32 11.30 -3.66 12.10
C PHE A 32 10.26 -4.37 11.23
N VAL A 33 10.29 -5.71 11.20
CA VAL A 33 9.32 -6.52 10.44
C VAL A 33 7.88 -6.30 10.89
N LEU A 34 7.63 -6.12 12.20
CA LEU A 34 6.28 -5.87 12.73
C LEU A 34 5.84 -4.44 12.43
N PHE A 35 6.71 -3.46 12.64
CA PHE A 35 6.45 -2.07 12.25
C PHE A 35 6.11 -1.98 10.76
N TRP A 36 6.92 -2.61 9.91
CA TRP A 36 6.74 -2.64 8.46
C TRP A 36 5.39 -3.23 8.06
N ALA A 37 5.03 -4.38 8.62
CA ALA A 37 3.74 -5.04 8.36
C ALA A 37 2.56 -4.13 8.70
N ILE A 38 2.58 -3.49 9.88
CA ILE A 38 1.53 -2.56 10.32
C ILE A 38 1.48 -1.31 9.43
N CYS A 39 2.64 -0.73 9.08
CA CYS A 39 2.71 0.38 8.14
C CYS A 39 2.03 0.05 6.81
N TRP A 40 2.23 -1.16 6.29
CA TRP A 40 1.60 -1.59 5.04
C TRP A 40 0.08 -1.74 5.13
N VAL A 41 -0.51 -2.01 6.30
CA VAL A 41 -1.98 -1.98 6.46
C VAL A 41 -2.55 -0.58 6.20
N GLY A 42 -1.87 0.46 6.68
CA GLY A 42 -2.27 1.84 6.40
C GLY A 42 -1.97 2.26 4.96
N LEU A 43 -0.77 1.92 4.47
CA LEU A 43 -0.34 2.29 3.12
C LEU A 43 -1.23 1.64 2.05
N THR A 44 -1.57 0.35 2.16
CA THR A 44 -2.47 -0.32 1.19
C THR A 44 -3.80 0.41 1.05
N SER A 45 -4.40 0.86 2.16
CA SER A 45 -5.63 1.64 2.17
C SER A 45 -5.45 3.00 1.45
N LEU A 46 -4.32 3.67 1.67
CA LEU A 46 -3.98 4.90 0.96
C LEU A 46 -3.83 4.65 -0.56
N PHE A 47 -3.15 3.59 -0.96
CA PHE A 47 -3.02 3.20 -2.37
C PHE A 47 -4.37 2.90 -3.01
N LEU A 48 -5.30 2.26 -2.30
CA LEU A 48 -6.67 2.03 -2.77
C LEU A 48 -7.44 3.34 -2.97
N ILE A 49 -7.35 4.29 -2.03
CA ILE A 49 -7.99 5.60 -2.17
C ILE A 49 -7.45 6.34 -3.40
N ILE A 50 -6.14 6.34 -3.60
CA ILE A 50 -5.50 6.98 -4.74
C ILE A 50 -5.91 6.29 -6.05
N ALA A 51 -5.92 4.94 -6.06
CA ALA A 51 -6.37 4.15 -7.20
C ALA A 51 -7.82 4.45 -7.57
N ASN A 52 -8.70 4.52 -6.58
CA ASN A 52 -10.12 4.82 -6.75
C ASN A 52 -10.32 6.23 -7.36
N LYS A 53 -9.65 7.25 -6.83
CA LYS A 53 -9.71 8.62 -7.38
C LYS A 53 -9.17 8.74 -8.82
N LEU A 54 -8.20 7.89 -9.17
CA LEU A 54 -7.57 7.86 -10.48
C LEU A 54 -8.32 7.02 -11.50
N ASP A 55 -9.17 6.09 -11.07
CA ASP A 55 -9.99 5.29 -11.97
C ASP A 55 -11.20 6.11 -12.44
N PRO A 56 -11.23 6.55 -13.71
CA PRO A 56 -12.35 7.33 -14.23
C PRO A 56 -13.66 6.54 -14.23
N ALA A 57 -13.62 5.20 -14.20
CA ALA A 57 -14.82 4.37 -14.11
C ALA A 57 -15.52 4.51 -12.75
N ASN A 58 -14.78 4.84 -11.69
CA ASN A 58 -15.33 5.00 -10.35
C ASN A 58 -16.00 6.38 -10.12
N LYS A 59 -15.94 7.29 -11.11
CA LYS A 59 -16.59 8.60 -11.09
C LYS A 59 -18.04 8.58 -11.57
N GLU A 60 -18.48 7.50 -12.21
CA GLU A 60 -19.85 7.36 -12.72
C GLU A 60 -20.84 6.88 -11.65
N GLU A 61 -20.36 6.44 -10.47
CA GLU A 61 -21.19 5.95 -9.36
C GLU A 61 -21.53 7.03 -8.30
N GLU A 62 -21.01 8.26 -8.43
CA GLU A 62 -21.33 9.40 -7.53
C GLU A 62 -22.46 10.32 -8.07
N VAL A 63 -23.37 9.82 -8.92
CA VAL A 63 -24.55 10.58 -9.39
C VAL A 63 -25.82 10.16 -8.66
#